data_AF-A0A9E3KQ14-F1
#
_entry.id   AF-A0A9E3KQ14-F1
#
_cell.length_a   1.000
_cell.length_b   1.000
_cell.length_c   1.000
_cell.angle_alpha   90.00
_cell.angle_beta   90.00
_cell.angle_gamma   90.00
#
_symmetry.space_group_name_H-M   'P 1'
#
loop_
_entity.id
_entity.type
_entity.pdbx_description
1 polymer ?
#
loop_
_entity_poly.entity_id
_entity_poly.type
_entity_poly.pdbx_seq_one_letter_code
_entity_poly.pdbx_strand_id
1 'polypeptide(L)'
;MEKLNLLIIGLVLSLNTIAQSSDWTKSDRNALYEEGMKIISKNKSLTEDQKSTISLCYLNEITKKYTKSELDTKIDIELKRIQESVIITCAKNIGVDLNEIQKTSNSSEIKLSKEAILGQWYSDGYGEITFKDDNTYKRQDGCTSTFVVTEKEITISKETGKGLICPQSIWKVVKLTSNEMVVISGSQSYTFNKIK
;
A
#
# COMPACT_ATOMS: atom_id res chain seq x y z
N MET A 1 -34.55 48.78 42.31
CA MET A 1 -34.56 47.84 41.17
C MET A 1 -33.13 47.64 40.67
N GLU A 2 -32.18 47.21 41.53
CA GLU A 2 -30.74 47.18 41.19
C GLU A 2 -29.95 46.08 41.93
N LYS A 3 -30.59 44.97 42.32
CA LYS A 3 -29.89 43.87 43.01
C LYS A 3 -30.20 42.48 42.43
N LEU A 4 -30.60 42.42 41.16
CA LEU A 4 -30.99 41.17 40.49
C LEU A 4 -30.29 40.95 39.14
N ASN A 5 -29.13 41.59 38.89
CA ASN A 5 -28.40 41.43 37.63
C ASN A 5 -26.97 40.88 37.78
N LEU A 6 -26.55 40.47 38.97
CA LEU A 6 -25.18 40.00 39.25
C LEU A 6 -25.04 38.49 39.46
N LEU A 7 -26.13 37.73 39.39
CA LEU A 7 -26.13 36.28 39.62
C LEU A 7 -26.21 35.43 38.33
N ILE A 8 -26.43 36.04 37.16
CA ILE A 8 -26.59 35.32 35.88
C ILE A 8 -25.27 35.25 35.08
N ILE A 9 -24.28 36.12 35.36
CA ILE A 9 -22.99 36.12 34.66
C ILE A 9 -22.04 35.03 35.19
N GLY A 10 -22.32 34.44 36.36
CA GLY A 10 -21.50 33.39 36.96
C GLY A 10 -21.77 31.96 36.47
N LEU A 11 -22.82 31.72 35.66
CA LEU A 11 -23.28 30.36 35.33
C LEU A 11 -23.03 29.94 33.86
N VAL A 12 -22.32 30.73 33.06
CA VAL A 12 -22.10 30.45 31.63
C VAL A 12 -20.63 30.06 31.31
N LEU A 13 -19.74 30.03 32.30
CA LEU A 13 -18.32 29.68 32.11
C LEU A 13 -17.96 28.23 32.49
N SER A 14 -18.94 27.38 32.80
CA SER A 14 -18.72 25.99 33.24
C SER A 14 -19.17 24.93 32.25
N LEU A 15 -19.18 25.22 30.94
CA LEU A 15 -19.45 24.21 29.91
C LEU A 15 -18.41 24.29 28.79
N ASN A 16 -17.82 23.13 28.52
CA ASN A 16 -16.86 22.79 27.47
C ASN A 16 -15.37 22.77 27.85
N THR A 17 -15.03 22.30 29.05
CA THR A 17 -13.93 21.32 29.09
C THR A 17 -14.51 19.97 28.66
N ILE A 18 -14.73 19.80 27.36
CA ILE A 18 -14.87 18.46 26.79
C ILE A 18 -13.49 17.86 26.98
N ALA A 19 -13.32 17.11 28.07
CA ALA A 19 -12.28 16.11 28.11
C ALA A 19 -12.49 15.28 26.85
N GLN A 20 -11.60 15.41 25.86
CA GLN A 20 -11.52 14.46 24.76
C GLN A 20 -11.24 13.11 25.41
N SER A 21 -12.31 12.38 25.77
CA SER A 21 -12.20 10.95 26.00
C SER A 21 -11.69 10.41 24.69
N SER A 22 -10.41 10.02 24.65
CA SER A 22 -9.87 9.41 23.45
C SER A 22 -10.71 8.15 23.19
N ASP A 23 -11.39 8.06 22.05
CA ASP A 23 -12.16 6.87 21.65
C ASP A 23 -11.29 5.60 21.51
N TRP A 24 -9.98 5.76 21.72
CA TRP A 24 -8.97 4.72 21.71
C TRP A 24 -8.99 3.89 22.99
N THR A 25 -9.52 2.66 22.91
CA THR A 25 -9.38 1.68 23.99
C THR A 25 -7.96 1.14 24.07
N LYS A 26 -7.61 0.49 25.18
CA LYS A 26 -6.33 -0.24 25.30
C LYS A 26 -6.15 -1.26 24.17
N SER A 27 -7.22 -1.93 23.77
CA SER A 27 -7.18 -2.91 22.68
C SER A 27 -6.85 -2.24 21.34
N ASP A 28 -7.46 -1.09 21.05
CA ASP A 28 -7.20 -0.35 19.82
C ASP A 28 -5.75 0.16 19.78
N ARG A 29 -5.25 0.66 20.92
CA ARG A 29 -3.86 1.12 21.04
C ARG A 29 -2.86 -0.02 20.87
N ASN A 30 -3.15 -1.20 21.40
CA ASN A 30 -2.32 -2.38 21.15
C ASN A 30 -2.35 -2.78 19.67
N ALA A 31 -3.51 -2.74 19.02
CA ALA A 31 -3.63 -3.07 17.60
C ALA A 31 -2.79 -2.12 16.72
N LEU A 32 -2.82 -0.81 17.00
CA LEU A 32 -1.98 0.17 16.31
C LEU A 32 -0.49 -0.07 16.57
N TYR A 33 -0.10 -0.41 17.79
CA TYR A 33 1.30 -0.75 18.08
C TYR A 33 1.77 -1.96 17.26
N GLU A 34 0.99 -3.05 17.25
CA GLU A 34 1.29 -4.26 16.47
C GLU A 34 1.30 -3.99 14.96
N GLU A 35 0.43 -3.11 14.48
CA GLU A 35 0.44 -2.68 13.09
C GLU A 35 1.72 -1.92 12.72
N GLY A 36 2.15 -0.98 13.56
CA GLY A 36 3.42 -0.28 13.40
C GLY A 36 4.59 -1.27 13.36
N MET A 37 4.60 -2.24 14.28
CA MET A 37 5.60 -3.31 14.32
C MET A 37 5.60 -4.13 13.04
N LYS A 38 4.41 -4.51 12.54
CA LYS A 38 4.26 -5.25 11.28
C LYS A 38 4.78 -4.46 10.08
N ILE A 39 4.44 -3.18 9.96
CA ILE A 39 4.92 -2.31 8.86
C ILE A 39 6.45 -2.26 8.88
N ILE A 40 7.04 -2.06 10.05
CA ILE A 40 8.49 -1.84 10.15
C ILE A 40 9.31 -3.13 10.22
N SER A 41 8.70 -4.26 10.56
CA SER A 41 9.35 -5.58 10.68
C SER A 41 10.13 -6.00 9.43
N LYS A 42 9.73 -5.50 8.26
CA LYS A 42 10.41 -5.77 6.97
C LYS A 42 11.81 -5.14 6.88
N ASN A 43 12.13 -4.17 7.74
CA ASN A 43 13.43 -3.50 7.78
C ASN A 43 14.39 -4.30 8.65
N LYS A 44 15.29 -5.04 7.99
CA LYS A 44 16.32 -5.85 8.65
C LYS A 44 17.44 -5.01 9.27
N SER A 45 17.56 -3.75 8.89
CA SER A 45 18.59 -2.82 9.37
C SER A 45 18.29 -2.25 10.77
N LEU A 46 17.08 -2.44 11.28
CA LEU A 46 16.66 -1.90 12.58
C LEU A 46 16.76 -2.96 13.67
N THR A 47 17.20 -2.53 14.85
CA THR A 47 17.13 -3.34 16.06
C THR A 47 15.67 -3.45 16.55
N GLU A 48 15.37 -4.47 17.36
CA GLU A 48 14.02 -4.61 17.94
C GLU A 48 13.63 -3.40 18.82
N ASP A 49 14.59 -2.82 19.54
CA ASP A 49 14.37 -1.61 20.33
C ASP A 49 14.01 -0.40 19.46
N GLN A 50 14.68 -0.24 18.30
CA GLN A 50 14.35 0.80 17.33
C GLN A 50 12.96 0.59 16.74
N LYS A 51 12.61 -0.66 16.37
CA LYS A 51 11.28 -1.00 15.86
C LYS A 51 10.19 -0.72 16.89
N SER A 52 10.41 -1.10 18.16
CA SER A 52 9.47 -0.83 19.26
C SER A 52 9.31 0.68 19.48
N THR A 53 10.41 1.43 19.51
CA THR A 53 10.39 2.89 19.69
C THR A 53 9.63 3.60 18.56
N ILE A 54 9.87 3.20 17.31
CA ILE A 54 9.17 3.76 16.15
C ILE A 54 7.68 3.40 16.19
N SER A 55 7.33 2.18 16.59
CA SER A 55 5.94 1.71 16.68
C SER A 55 5.16 2.39 17.80
N LEU A 56 5.80 2.67 18.94
CA LEU A 56 5.22 3.50 20.01
C LEU A 56 5.00 4.94 19.54
N CYS A 57 5.95 5.52 18.80
CA CYS A 57 5.77 6.84 18.20
C CYS A 57 4.59 6.84 17.21
N TYR A 58 4.49 5.83 16.35
CA TYR A 58 3.39 5.67 15.40
C TYR A 58 2.03 5.65 16.10
N LEU A 59 1.88 4.80 17.13
CA LEU A 59 0.68 4.76 17.96
C LEU A 59 0.33 6.16 18.50
N ASN A 60 1.30 6.85 19.08
CA ASN A 60 1.07 8.16 19.71
C ASN A 60 0.68 9.22 18.68
N GLU A 61 1.32 9.24 17.52
CA GLU A 61 1.01 10.19 16.46
C GLU A 61 -0.37 9.94 15.84
N ILE A 62 -0.75 8.69 15.61
CA ILE A 62 -2.09 8.34 15.10
C ILE A 62 -3.16 8.73 16.10
N THR A 63 -3.02 8.32 17.35
CA THR A 63 -4.04 8.57 18.39
C THR A 63 -4.15 10.05 18.78
N LYS A 64 -3.12 10.84 18.51
CA LYS A 64 -3.12 12.30 18.69
C LYS A 64 -3.77 13.05 17.53
N LYS A 65 -3.60 12.56 16.29
CA LYS A 65 -4.06 13.25 15.08
C LYS A 65 -5.47 12.87 14.64
N TYR A 66 -5.91 11.66 14.99
CA TYR A 66 -7.16 11.10 14.51
C TYR A 66 -7.97 10.52 15.68
N THR A 67 -9.28 10.71 15.63
CA THR A 67 -10.22 9.85 16.35
C THR A 67 -10.30 8.49 15.67
N LYS A 68 -10.79 7.49 16.40
CA LYS A 68 -10.98 6.15 15.83
C LYS A 68 -11.94 6.18 14.63
N SER A 69 -13.08 6.87 14.77
CA SER A 69 -14.05 7.00 13.68
C SER A 69 -13.50 7.69 12.44
N GLU A 70 -12.64 8.71 12.60
CA GLU A 70 -12.02 9.39 11.46
C GLU A 70 -11.03 8.50 10.72
N LEU A 71 -10.35 7.60 11.44
CA LEU A 71 -9.41 6.65 10.86
C LEU A 71 -10.16 5.52 10.14
N ASP A 72 -11.21 4.98 10.77
CA ASP A 72 -12.03 3.87 10.24
C ASP A 72 -12.83 4.25 8.98
N THR A 73 -13.07 5.55 8.76
CA THR A 73 -13.77 6.06 7.56
C THR A 73 -12.84 6.33 6.38
N LYS A 74 -11.52 6.18 6.54
CA LYS A 74 -10.56 6.34 5.44
C LYS A 74 -10.61 5.14 4.50
N ILE A 75 -10.47 5.42 3.20
CA ILE A 75 -10.25 4.35 2.23
C ILE A 75 -8.84 3.78 2.38
N ASP A 76 -8.64 2.52 2.00
CA ASP A 76 -7.39 1.77 2.24
C ASP A 76 -6.13 2.51 1.74
N ILE A 77 -6.20 3.18 0.59
CA ILE A 77 -5.06 3.91 0.03
C ILE A 77 -4.68 5.14 0.87
N GLU A 78 -5.68 5.83 1.45
CA GLU A 78 -5.44 6.96 2.33
C GLU A 78 -4.86 6.49 3.65
N LEU A 79 -5.43 5.41 4.21
CA LEU A 79 -4.95 4.80 5.44
C LEU A 79 -3.49 4.39 5.29
N LYS A 80 -3.14 3.66 4.23
CA LYS A 80 -1.77 3.27 3.92
C LYS A 80 -0.81 4.47 3.84
N ARG A 81 -1.21 5.55 3.16
CA ARG A 81 -0.39 6.77 3.04
C ARG A 81 -0.16 7.44 4.38
N ILE A 82 -1.19 7.53 5.23
CA ILE A 82 -1.09 8.07 6.59
C ILE A 82 -0.10 7.24 7.39
N GLN A 83 -0.24 5.92 7.36
CA GLN A 83 0.59 5.00 8.12
C GLN A 83 2.06 5.10 7.74
N GLU A 84 2.36 5.05 6.44
CA GLU A 84 3.72 5.17 5.92
C GLU A 84 4.33 6.53 6.28
N SER A 85 3.57 7.62 6.14
CA SER A 85 4.05 8.97 6.45
C SER A 85 4.38 9.13 7.93
N VAL A 86 3.55 8.59 8.82
CA VAL A 86 3.78 8.66 10.27
C VAL A 86 4.99 7.82 10.67
N ILE A 87 5.14 6.60 10.14
CA ILE A 87 6.30 5.74 10.40
C ILE A 87 7.62 6.40 9.98
N ILE A 88 7.66 6.99 8.78
CA ILE A 88 8.84 7.71 8.28
C ILE A 88 9.18 8.89 9.19
N THR A 89 8.17 9.66 9.61
CA THR A 89 8.35 10.79 10.52
C THR A 89 8.92 10.31 11.86
N CYS A 90 8.35 9.25 12.42
CA CYS A 90 8.77 8.67 13.70
C CYS A 90 10.20 8.15 13.67
N ALA A 91 10.64 7.54 12.57
CA ALA A 91 12.02 7.10 12.47
C ALA A 91 13.02 8.24 12.24
N LYS A 92 12.66 9.23 11.43
CA LYS A 92 13.50 10.43 11.28
C LYS A 92 13.72 11.11 12.64
N ASN A 93 12.71 11.14 13.50
CA ASN A 93 12.80 11.70 14.84
C ASN A 93 13.81 10.96 15.75
N ILE A 94 14.12 9.70 15.48
CA ILE A 94 15.13 8.93 16.22
C ILE A 94 16.44 8.76 15.44
N GLY A 95 16.65 9.55 14.38
CA GLY A 95 17.86 9.52 13.56
C GLY A 95 17.96 8.33 12.61
N VAL A 96 16.86 7.64 12.36
CA VAL A 96 16.78 6.50 11.44
C VAL A 96 16.20 6.98 10.10
N ASP A 97 16.97 6.83 9.03
CA ASP A 97 16.46 7.08 7.69
C ASP A 97 15.78 5.83 7.11
N LEU A 98 14.44 5.83 7.13
CA LEU A 98 13.62 4.80 6.51
C LEU A 98 13.35 5.06 5.02
N ASN A 99 14.15 5.86 4.31
CA ASN A 99 13.99 6.07 2.87
C ASN A 99 14.05 4.75 2.04
N GLU A 100 14.40 3.61 2.65
CA GLU A 100 14.20 2.28 2.06
C GLU A 100 12.77 1.71 2.18
N ILE A 101 11.93 2.21 3.08
CA ILE A 101 10.50 1.82 3.19
C ILE A 101 9.69 2.37 2.01
N GLN A 102 10.09 3.52 1.45
CA GLN A 102 9.44 4.05 0.25
C GLN A 102 9.70 3.21 -1.01
N LYS A 103 10.69 2.31 -1.02
CA LYS A 103 10.92 1.40 -2.16
C LYS A 103 9.90 0.26 -2.27
N THR A 104 8.93 0.14 -1.36
CA THR A 104 7.81 -0.81 -1.51
C THR A 104 6.43 -0.17 -1.71
N SER A 105 6.32 1.16 -1.83
CA SER A 105 5.08 1.80 -2.31
C SER A 105 5.29 2.85 -3.42
N ASN A 106 6.53 3.26 -3.70
CA ASN A 106 6.93 3.99 -4.90
C ASN A 106 8.22 3.38 -5.48
N SER A 107 8.14 2.19 -6.08
CA SER A 107 9.03 1.95 -7.22
C SER A 107 8.63 3.00 -8.25
N SER A 108 9.56 3.90 -8.57
CA SER A 108 9.44 4.82 -9.70
C SER A 108 8.73 4.10 -10.84
N GLU A 109 7.55 4.59 -11.21
CA GLU A 109 6.75 4.01 -12.28
C GLU A 109 7.65 3.87 -13.50
N ILE A 110 7.88 2.63 -13.93
CA ILE A 110 8.81 2.33 -15.01
C ILE A 110 8.03 2.47 -16.31
N LYS A 111 8.57 3.25 -17.27
CA LYS A 111 8.00 3.29 -18.62
C LYS A 111 7.94 1.86 -19.17
N LEU A 112 6.78 1.46 -19.66
CA LEU A 112 6.60 0.15 -20.27
C LEU A 112 7.62 -0.03 -21.40
N SER A 113 8.38 -1.11 -21.29
CA SER A 113 9.38 -1.56 -22.25
C SER A 113 9.47 -3.08 -22.15
N LYS A 114 10.03 -3.72 -23.18
CA LYS A 114 10.22 -5.17 -23.18
C LYS A 114 11.07 -5.59 -21.98
N GLU A 115 12.16 -4.88 -21.75
CA GLU A 115 13.15 -5.15 -20.70
C GLU A 115 12.52 -5.05 -19.31
N ALA A 116 11.61 -4.10 -19.10
CA ALA A 116 10.96 -3.89 -17.80
C ALA A 116 10.02 -5.02 -17.38
N ILE A 117 9.43 -5.75 -18.34
CA ILE A 117 8.47 -6.82 -18.07
C ILE A 117 9.09 -8.23 -18.07
N LEU A 118 10.37 -8.36 -18.43
CA LEU A 118 11.05 -9.66 -18.43
C LEU A 118 11.06 -10.28 -17.03
N GLY A 119 10.91 -11.60 -16.98
CA GLY A 119 10.94 -12.38 -15.75
C GLY A 119 9.63 -13.10 -15.47
N GLN A 120 9.53 -13.60 -14.23
CA GLN A 120 8.40 -14.40 -13.76
C GLN A 120 7.49 -13.56 -12.89
N TRP A 121 6.18 -13.67 -13.13
CA TRP A 121 5.15 -12.89 -12.48
C TRP A 121 4.01 -13.78 -12.01
N TYR A 122 3.38 -13.43 -10.89
CA TYR A 122 2.28 -14.18 -10.31
C TYR A 122 1.09 -13.29 -9.95
N SER A 123 -0.12 -13.77 -10.24
CA SER A 123 -1.37 -13.15 -9.83
C SER A 123 -2.33 -14.21 -9.29
N ASP A 124 -3.00 -13.94 -8.18
CA ASP A 124 -3.94 -14.87 -7.53
C ASP A 124 -5.10 -15.27 -8.47
N GLY A 125 -5.49 -14.40 -9.40
CA GLY A 125 -6.58 -14.63 -10.35
C GLY A 125 -6.17 -15.11 -11.74
N TYR A 126 -4.87 -15.14 -12.04
CA TYR A 126 -4.35 -15.47 -13.38
C TYR A 126 -3.29 -16.59 -13.39
N GLY A 127 -2.64 -16.83 -12.24
CA GLY A 127 -1.54 -17.78 -12.10
C GLY A 127 -0.17 -17.20 -12.45
N GLU A 128 0.82 -18.08 -12.57
CA GLU A 128 2.19 -17.71 -12.95
C GLU A 128 2.31 -17.49 -14.47
N ILE A 129 3.01 -16.43 -14.85
CA ILE A 129 3.39 -16.12 -16.22
C ILE A 129 4.89 -15.79 -16.31
N THR A 130 5.47 -15.95 -17.49
CA THR A 130 6.87 -15.61 -17.76
C THR A 130 7.01 -14.90 -19.10
N PHE A 131 7.72 -13.77 -19.11
CA PHE A 131 8.16 -13.07 -20.32
C PHE A 131 9.66 -13.25 -20.51
N LYS A 132 10.07 -13.68 -21.70
CA LYS A 132 11.47 -13.93 -22.06
C LYS A 132 12.02 -12.92 -23.06
N ASP A 133 13.34 -12.82 -23.10
CA ASP A 133 14.10 -11.97 -24.00
C ASP A 133 13.94 -12.36 -25.48
N ASP A 134 13.64 -13.62 -25.78
CA ASP A 134 13.33 -14.14 -27.12
C ASP A 134 11.89 -13.85 -27.61
N ASN A 135 11.15 -12.98 -26.91
CA ASN A 135 9.73 -12.69 -27.13
C ASN A 135 8.77 -13.86 -26.81
N THR A 136 9.22 -14.89 -26.09
CA THR A 136 8.35 -15.97 -25.63
C THR A 136 7.59 -15.58 -24.38
N TYR A 137 6.28 -15.80 -24.39
CA TYR A 137 5.37 -15.76 -23.26
C TYR A 137 5.02 -17.20 -22.84
N LYS A 138 5.02 -17.46 -21.53
CA LYS A 138 4.55 -18.73 -20.97
C LYS A 138 3.58 -18.50 -19.82
N ARG A 139 2.56 -19.34 -19.70
CA ARG A 139 1.66 -19.41 -18.55
C ARG A 139 1.79 -20.78 -17.89
N GLN A 140 1.49 -20.84 -16.59
CA GLN A 140 1.59 -22.03 -15.75
C GLN A 140 0.85 -23.26 -16.29
N ASP A 141 -0.26 -23.06 -17.00
CA ASP A 141 -1.07 -24.12 -17.62
C ASP A 141 -0.44 -24.72 -18.90
N GLY A 142 0.78 -24.32 -19.24
CA GLY A 142 1.51 -24.81 -20.41
C GLY A 142 1.26 -24.00 -21.69
N CYS A 143 0.41 -22.98 -21.65
CA CYS A 143 0.26 -22.06 -22.77
C CYS A 143 1.60 -21.35 -23.06
N THR A 144 2.10 -21.52 -24.29
CA THR A 144 3.29 -20.83 -24.81
C THR A 144 2.87 -20.04 -26.04
N SER A 145 3.26 -18.76 -26.09
CA SER A 145 2.99 -17.86 -27.21
C SER A 145 4.13 -16.87 -27.42
N THR A 146 4.01 -15.98 -28.40
CA THR A 146 4.85 -14.79 -28.56
C THR A 146 4.16 -13.56 -28.00
N PHE A 147 4.93 -12.57 -27.55
CA PHE A 147 4.42 -11.27 -27.11
C PHE A 147 5.14 -10.10 -27.79
N VAL A 148 4.45 -8.97 -27.84
CA VAL A 148 4.99 -7.67 -28.29
C VAL A 148 4.60 -6.61 -27.28
N VAL A 149 5.52 -5.68 -27.02
CA VAL A 149 5.32 -4.55 -26.10
C VAL A 149 5.28 -3.25 -26.90
N THR A 150 4.24 -2.45 -26.68
CA THR A 150 4.14 -1.07 -27.16
C THR A 150 4.31 -0.09 -25.99
N GLU A 151 4.10 1.20 -26.19
CA GLU A 151 4.25 2.19 -25.11
C GLU A 151 3.27 2.00 -23.94
N LYS A 152 2.12 1.35 -24.17
CA LYS A 152 1.06 1.18 -23.15
C LYS A 152 0.47 -0.22 -23.07
N GLU A 153 0.82 -1.10 -24.00
CA GLU A 153 0.15 -2.39 -24.14
C GLU A 153 1.15 -3.54 -24.30
N ILE A 154 0.74 -4.71 -23.81
CA ILE A 154 1.38 -5.99 -24.09
C ILE A 154 0.38 -6.80 -24.90
N THR A 155 0.77 -7.22 -26.10
CA THR A 155 -0.05 -8.07 -26.96
C THR A 155 0.53 -9.46 -26.94
N ILE A 156 -0.26 -10.44 -26.51
CA ILE A 156 0.06 -11.86 -26.56
C ILE A 156 -0.62 -12.43 -27.80
N SER A 157 0.17 -12.97 -28.71
CA SER A 157 -0.31 -13.55 -29.96
C SER A 157 -1.17 -14.77 -29.70
N LYS A 158 -2.07 -15.09 -30.64
CA LYS A 158 -2.68 -16.42 -30.65
C LYS A 158 -1.63 -17.41 -31.12
N GLU A 159 -1.39 -18.46 -30.33
CA GLU A 159 -0.62 -19.61 -30.80
C GLU A 159 -1.53 -20.84 -30.90
N THR A 160 -1.48 -21.50 -32.05
CA THR A 160 -2.17 -22.76 -32.32
C THR A 160 -1.13 -23.85 -32.48
N GLY A 161 -0.72 -24.45 -31.36
CA GLY A 161 0.18 -25.60 -31.27
C GLY A 161 -0.49 -26.86 -30.71
N LYS A 162 0.23 -27.99 -30.70
CA LYS A 162 -0.26 -29.38 -30.45
C LYS A 162 -0.78 -29.67 -29.01
N GLY A 163 -1.61 -28.83 -28.40
CA GLY A 163 -2.29 -29.23 -27.16
C GLY A 163 -3.18 -28.18 -26.50
N LEU A 164 -2.70 -26.93 -26.34
CA LEU A 164 -3.43 -25.85 -25.66
C LEU A 164 -3.49 -24.60 -26.53
N ILE A 165 -4.69 -24.01 -26.63
CA ILE A 165 -4.91 -22.75 -27.34
C ILE A 165 -4.56 -21.61 -26.38
N CYS A 166 -3.56 -20.83 -26.73
CA CYS A 166 -3.33 -19.53 -26.12
C CYS A 166 -4.24 -18.51 -26.80
N PRO A 167 -5.29 -17.99 -26.13
CA PRO A 167 -6.12 -16.95 -26.73
C PRO A 167 -5.29 -15.68 -26.92
N GLN A 168 -5.50 -15.00 -28.05
CA GLN A 168 -4.96 -13.66 -28.23
C GLN A 168 -5.46 -12.77 -27.09
N SER A 169 -4.55 -12.02 -26.48
CA SER A 169 -4.87 -11.12 -25.38
C SER A 169 -4.14 -9.80 -25.56
N ILE A 170 -4.82 -8.69 -25.28
CA ILE A 170 -4.23 -7.34 -25.24
C ILE A 170 -4.35 -6.85 -23.81
N TRP A 171 -3.22 -6.52 -23.21
CA TRP A 171 -3.13 -6.07 -21.82
C TRP A 171 -2.70 -4.61 -21.80
N LYS A 172 -3.58 -3.73 -21.34
CA LYS A 172 -3.24 -2.34 -21.08
C LYS A 172 -2.55 -2.24 -19.74
N VAL A 173 -1.29 -1.81 -19.73
CA VAL A 173 -0.52 -1.66 -18.49
C VAL A 173 -0.89 -0.33 -17.84
N VAL A 174 -1.47 -0.38 -16.64
CA VAL A 174 -1.89 0.80 -15.89
C VAL A 174 -0.91 1.19 -14.79
N LYS A 175 -0.06 0.26 -14.38
CA LYS A 175 1.04 0.49 -13.45
C LYS A 175 2.13 -0.52 -13.72
N LEU A 176 3.37 -0.07 -13.78
CA LEU A 176 4.54 -0.94 -13.87
C LEU A 176 5.63 -0.45 -12.93
N THR A 177 6.17 -1.38 -12.17
CA THR A 177 7.26 -1.18 -11.23
C THR A 177 8.25 -2.33 -11.35
N SER A 178 9.36 -2.28 -10.61
CA SER A 178 10.31 -3.41 -10.61
C SER A 178 9.69 -4.72 -10.09
N ASN A 179 8.65 -4.63 -9.25
CA ASN A 179 8.11 -5.76 -8.50
C ASN A 179 6.61 -6.01 -8.69
N GLU A 180 5.90 -5.07 -9.31
CA GLU A 180 4.44 -5.10 -9.49
C GLU A 180 4.07 -4.59 -10.88
N MET A 181 3.18 -5.31 -11.54
CA MET A 181 2.58 -4.93 -12.82
C MET A 181 1.06 -5.06 -12.70
N VAL A 182 0.34 -3.97 -12.95
CA VAL A 182 -1.12 -3.96 -12.99
C VAL A 182 -1.55 -3.80 -14.45
N VAL A 183 -2.36 -4.74 -14.92
CA VAL A 183 -2.86 -4.76 -16.30
C VAL A 183 -4.38 -4.86 -16.36
N ILE A 184 -4.96 -4.27 -17.38
CA ILE A 184 -6.36 -4.44 -17.74
C ILE A 184 -6.45 -5.26 -19.03
N SER A 185 -7.21 -6.35 -19.00
CA SER A 185 -7.48 -7.22 -20.14
C SER A 185 -8.99 -7.41 -20.28
N GLY A 186 -9.58 -6.83 -21.33
CA GLY A 186 -11.04 -6.75 -21.46
C GLY A 186 -11.65 -5.95 -20.30
N SER A 187 -12.56 -6.57 -19.53
CA SER A 187 -13.19 -5.97 -18.35
C SER A 187 -12.52 -6.34 -17.02
N GLN A 188 -11.44 -7.12 -17.04
CA GLN A 188 -10.77 -7.60 -15.84
C GLN A 188 -9.45 -6.87 -15.59
N SER A 189 -9.15 -6.63 -14.32
CA SER A 189 -7.87 -6.09 -13.86
C SER A 189 -7.09 -7.17 -13.12
N TYR A 190 -5.81 -7.31 -13.43
CA TYR A 190 -4.92 -8.25 -12.76
C TYR A 190 -3.71 -7.52 -12.18
N THR A 191 -3.39 -7.85 -10.93
CA THR A 191 -2.17 -7.40 -10.26
C THR A 191 -1.18 -8.55 -10.22
N PHE A 192 -0.06 -8.37 -10.88
CA PHE A 192 1.03 -9.32 -10.95
C PHE A 192 2.19 -8.88 -10.06
N ASN A 193 2.66 -9.78 -9.20
CA ASN A 193 3.86 -9.58 -8.39
C ASN A 193 5.03 -10.36 -9.01
N LYS A 194 6.20 -9.74 -9.06
CA LYS A 194 7.41 -10.37 -9.60
C LYS A 194 7.94 -11.42 -8.63
N ILE A 195 8.19 -12.63 -9.13
CA ILE A 195 8.63 -13.78 -8.33
C ILE A 195 10.17 -13.85 -8.28
N LYS A 196 10.85 -13.44 -9.36
CA LYS A 196 12.30 -13.44 -9.53
C LYS A 196 12.74 -12.32 -10.46
#